data_AF-A0A920LS66-F1
#
_entry.id   AF-A0A920LS66-F1
#
_cell.length_a   1.000
_cell.length_b   1.000
_cell.length_c   1.000
_cell.angle_alpha   90.00
_cell.angle_beta   90.00
_cell.angle_gamma   90.00
#
_symmetry.space_group_name_H-M   'P 1'
#
loop_
_entity.id
_entity.type
_entity.pdbx_description
1 polymer ?
#
loop_
_entity_poly.entity_id
_entity_poly.type
_entity_poly.pdbx_seq_one_letter_code
_entity_poly.pdbx_strand_id
1 'polypeptide(L)' 'MGFYLGWAGGLGRGRAISVGQVKFSGQILPDAKILAFRLHMKRVILRKLVLGIADGEVLCDGESVFQAEDIRVGLFGAGV' A
#
# COMPACT_ATOMS: atom_id res chain seq x y z
N MET A 1 3.59 -1.32 -0.09
CA MET A 1 3.00 -2.65 0.21
C MET A 1 3.66 -3.80 -0.56
N GLY A 2 3.51 -3.91 -1.88
CA GLY A 2 4.12 -5.02 -2.65
C GLY A 2 5.64 -5.09 -2.49
N PHE A 3 6.31 -3.94 -2.60
CA PHE A 3 7.74 -3.82 -2.30
C PHE A 3 8.10 -4.33 -0.89
N TYR A 4 7.35 -3.89 0.13
CA TYR A 4 7.58 -4.31 1.51
C TYR A 4 7.45 -5.82 1.71
N LEU A 5 6.46 -6.47 1.07
CA LEU A 5 6.30 -7.92 1.15
C LEU A 5 7.49 -8.67 0.54
N GLY A 6 8.03 -8.19 -0.58
CA GLY A 6 9.25 -8.75 -1.17
C GLY A 6 10.48 -8.50 -0.28
N TRP A 7 10.62 -7.28 0.23
CA TRP A 7 11.71 -6.89 1.14
C TRP A 7 11.70 -7.71 2.45
N ALA A 8 10.51 -8.03 2.97
CA ALA A 8 10.35 -8.88 4.15
C ALA A 8 10.59 -10.38 3.88
N GLY A 9 11.02 -10.77 2.67
CA GLY A 9 11.34 -12.15 2.31
C GLY A 9 10.21 -12.93 1.64
N GLY A 10 9.09 -12.27 1.32
CA GLY A 10 8.00 -12.89 0.56
C GLY A 10 8.41 -13.22 -0.88
N LEU A 11 8.01 -14.41 -1.35
CA LEU A 11 8.27 -14.87 -2.72
C LEU A 11 7.01 -14.73 -3.58
N GLY A 12 7.22 -14.49 -4.89
CA GLY A 12 6.14 -14.39 -5.88
C GLY A 12 5.98 -12.99 -6.48
N ARG A 13 5.03 -12.87 -7.41
CA ARG A 13 4.70 -11.62 -8.12
C ARG A 13 3.61 -10.87 -7.37
N GLY A 14 3.82 -9.57 -7.13
CA GLY A 14 2.86 -8.74 -6.43
C GLY A 14 1.58 -8.47 -7.21
N ARG A 15 0.44 -8.51 -6.52
CA ARG A 15 -0.87 -8.09 -7.02
C ARG A 15 -1.60 -7.29 -5.96
N ALA A 16 -2.10 -6.11 -6.32
CA ALA A 16 -3.13 -5.45 -5.54
C ALA A 16 -4.41 -6.29 -5.61
N ILE A 17 -5.06 -6.51 -4.47
CA ILE A 17 -6.25 -7.37 -4.37
C ILE A 17 -7.49 -6.52 -4.17
N SER A 18 -7.46 -5.65 -3.15
CA SER A 18 -8.58 -4.79 -2.80
C SER A 18 -8.10 -3.63 -1.94
N VAL A 19 -9.00 -2.67 -1.73
CA VAL A 19 -8.90 -1.63 -0.71
C VAL A 19 -10.27 -1.53 -0.03
N GLY A 20 -10.30 -1.20 1.27
CA GLY A 20 -11.54 -1.00 2.00
C GLY A 20 -12.16 0.34 1.65
N GLN A 21 -11.75 1.39 2.36
CA GLN A 21 -12.18 2.75 2.09
C GLN A 21 -11.06 3.55 1.43
N VAL A 22 -11.43 4.45 0.52
CA VAL A 22 -10.54 5.48 -0.02
C VAL A 22 -11.23 6.83 0.13
N LYS A 23 -10.48 7.83 0.62
CA LYS A 23 -10.93 9.20 0.74
C LYS A 23 -9.98 10.13 0.01
N PHE A 24 -10.55 10.94 -0.87
CA PHE A 24 -9.87 12.04 -1.53
C PHE A 24 -10.41 13.34 -0.93
N SER A 25 -9.61 14.03 -0.12
CA SER A 25 -10.01 15.30 0.54
C SER A 25 -9.29 16.53 0.01
N GLY A 26 -8.31 16.33 -0.88
CA GLY A 26 -7.58 17.40 -1.56
C GLY A 26 -7.21 17.00 -2.98
N GLN A 27 -6.28 17.74 -3.57
CA GLN A 27 -5.74 17.50 -4.91
C GLN A 27 -4.24 17.79 -4.92
N ILE A 28 -3.55 17.25 -5.92
CA ILE A 28 -2.13 17.51 -6.15
C ILE A 28 -2.03 18.35 -7.43
N LEU A 29 -1.56 19.58 -7.29
CA LEU A 29 -1.39 20.52 -8.40
C LEU A 29 0.04 20.44 -8.98
N PRO A 30 0.27 20.90 -10.22
CA PRO A 30 1.60 20.82 -10.86
C PRO A 30 2.74 21.56 -10.13
N ASP A 31 2.41 22.50 -9.24
CA ASP A 31 3.35 23.27 -8.43
C ASP A 31 3.70 22.62 -7.08
N ALA A 32 3.08 21.48 -6.75
CA ALA A 32 3.40 20.69 -5.56
C ALA A 32 4.88 20.25 -5.57
N LYS A 33 5.54 20.35 -4.41
CA LYS A 33 6.99 20.11 -4.33
C LYS A 33 7.33 18.69 -3.90
N ILE A 34 6.67 18.20 -2.85
CA ILE A 34 6.96 16.89 -2.25
C ILE A 34 5.67 16.14 -1.97
N LEU A 35 5.63 14.88 -2.42
CA LEU A 35 4.64 13.90 -2.01
C LEU A 35 5.26 12.90 -1.05
N ALA A 36 4.66 12.73 0.12
CA ALA A 36 5.06 11.70 1.08
C ALA A 36 3.97 10.62 1.15
N PHE A 37 4.36 9.38 0.85
CA PHE A 37 3.50 8.20 0.98
C PHE A 37 3.83 7.50 2.28
N ARG A 38 2.86 7.43 3.20
CA ARG A 38 3.02 6.71 4.46
C ARG A 38 2.13 5.47 4.44
N LEU A 39 2.68 4.38 4.96
CA LEU A 39 1.98 3.09 5.06
C LEU A 39 2.12 2.59 6.49
N HIS A 40 0.99 2.27 7.11
CA HIS A 40 0.90 1.70 8.44
C HIS A 40 0.51 0.23 8.31
N MET A 41 1.50 -0.65 8.51
CA MET A 41 1.29 -2.09 8.38
C MET A 41 0.35 -2.59 9.48
N LYS A 42 -0.85 -3.04 9.10
CA LYS A 42 -1.82 -3.66 10.01
C LYS A 42 -1.54 -5.15 10.20
N ARG A 43 -1.25 -5.86 9.11
CA ARG A 43 -0.99 -7.30 9.14
C ARG A 43 -0.07 -7.72 8.01
N VAL A 44 0.86 -8.62 8.31
CA VAL A 44 1.77 -9.22 7.35
C VAL A 44 1.76 -10.73 7.54
N ILE A 45 1.51 -11.47 6.46
CA ILE A 45 1.47 -12.93 6.44
C ILE A 45 2.51 -13.41 5.43
N LEU A 46 3.51 -14.15 5.87
CA LEU A 46 4.60 -14.71 5.06
C LEU A 46 4.61 -16.24 5.17
N ARG A 47 3.54 -16.89 4.68
CA ARG A 47 3.41 -18.35 4.66
C ARG A 47 3.15 -18.82 3.22
N LYS A 48 2.45 -19.94 3.04
CA LYS A 48 2.01 -20.43 1.72
C LYS A 48 1.24 -19.36 0.93
N LEU A 49 0.41 -18.58 1.63
CA LEU A 49 -0.15 -17.34 1.13
C LEU A 49 0.66 -16.17 1.68
N VAL A 50 1.18 -15.32 0.79
CA VAL A 50 1.84 -14.06 1.15
C VAL A 50 0.83 -12.93 0.99
N LEU A 51 0.51 -12.24 2.09
CA LEU A 51 -0.50 -11.16 2.13
C LEU A 51 -0.05 -10.03 3.06
N GLY A 52 -0.17 -8.80 2.60
CA GLY A 52 -0.03 -7.59 3.40
C GLY A 52 -1.33 -6.81 3.45
N ILE A 53 -1.67 -6.31 4.64
CA ILE A 53 -2.77 -5.39 4.89
C ILE A 53 -2.19 -4.15 5.59
N ALA A 54 -2.52 -2.97 5.09
CA ALA A 54 -2.09 -1.70 5.68
C ALA A 54 -3.11 -0.60 5.44
N ASP A 55 -3.02 0.44 6.26
CA ASP A 55 -3.58 1.74 5.93
C ASP A 55 -2.50 2.61 5.31
N GLY A 56 -2.89 3.62 4.55
CA GLY A 56 -1.98 4.56 3.96
C GLY A 56 -2.54 5.97 3.83
N GLU A 57 -1.63 6.93 3.84
CA GLU A 57 -1.93 8.32 3.57
C GLU A 57 -0.92 8.88 2.55
N VAL A 58 -1.41 9.81 1.73
CA VAL A 58 -0.57 10.62 0.84
C VAL A 58 -0.63 12.05 1.35
N LEU A 59 0.54 12.59 1.66
CA LEU A 59 0.70 13.99 2.01
C LEU A 59 1.25 14.76 0.82
N CYS A 60 0.64 15.91 0.53
CA CYS A 60 1.14 16.91 -0.41
C CYS A 60 1.70 18.07 0.40
N ASP A 61 3.01 18.33 0.27
CA ASP A 61 3.71 19.41 0.98
C ASP A 61 3.44 19.46 2.50
N GLY A 62 3.26 18.27 3.10
CA GLY A 62 3.03 18.11 4.53
C GLY A 62 1.56 18.00 4.96
N GLU A 63 0.61 18.18 4.05
CA GLU A 63 -0.82 18.06 4.33
C GLU A 63 -1.43 16.77 3.75
N SER A 64 -2.22 16.05 4.55
CA SER A 64 -2.88 14.80 4.11
C SER A 64 -3.97 15.11 3.07
N VAL A 65 -3.76 14.65 1.84
CA VAL A 65 -4.72 14.84 0.73
C VAL A 65 -5.52 13.58 0.42
N PHE A 66 -4.90 12.40 0.56
CA PHE A 66 -5.53 11.11 0.29
C PHE A 66 -5.32 10.13 1.43
N GLN A 67 -6.33 9.32 1.71
CA GLN A 67 -6.30 8.27 2.73
C GLN A 67 -6.89 6.98 2.17
N ALA A 68 -6.31 5.85 2.54
CA ALA A 68 -6.80 4.54 2.16
C ALA A 68 -6.69 3.57 3.35
N GLU A 69 -7.78 2.85 3.61
CA GLU A 69 -7.88 1.88 4.69
C GLU A 69 -7.94 0.45 4.14
N ASP A 70 -7.34 -0.48 4.87
CA ASP A 70 -7.34 -1.91 4.57
C ASP A 70 -6.87 -2.23 3.13
N ILE A 71 -5.81 -1.58 2.68
CA ILE A 71 -5.12 -1.88 1.41
C ILE A 71 -4.57 -3.31 1.47
N ARG A 72 -5.00 -4.17 0.54
CA ARG A 72 -4.58 -5.58 0.47
C ARG A 72 -3.71 -5.85 -0.75
N VAL A 73 -2.53 -6.41 -0.51
CA VAL A 73 -1.60 -6.83 -1.56
C VAL A 73 -1.11 -8.24 -1.26
N GLY A 74 -1.13 -9.12 -2.26
CA GLY A 74 -0.56 -10.47 -2.15
C GLY A 74 0.62 -10.68 -3.09
N LEU A 75 1.47 -11.66 -2.78
CA LEU A 75 2.47 -12.20 -3.71
C LEU A 75 2.06 -13.60 -4.14
N PHE A 76 2.12 -13.87 -5.45
CA PHE A 76 1.65 -15.13 -6.05
C PHE A 76 2.80 -15.79 -6.84
N GLY A 77 3.11 -17.04 -6.53
CA GLY A 77 4.11 -17.84 -7.25
C GLY A 77 3.58 -18.40 -8.57
N ALA A 78 4.47 -18.92 -9.42
CA ALA A 78 4.04 -19.68 -10.61
C ALA A 78 3.55 -21.07 -10.16
N GLY A 79 2.23 -21.23 -9.97
CA GLY A 79 1.63 -22.49 -9.51
C GLY A 79 0.37 -22.35 -8.65
N VAL A 80 -0.11 -21.12 -8.43
CA VAL A 80 -1.46 -20.80 -7.90
C VAL A 80 -2.03 -19.69 -8.75
#